data_AF-R2QUG1-F1
#
_entry.id   AF-R2QUG1-F1
#
_cell.length_a   1.000
_cell.length_b   1.000
_cell.length_c   1.000
_cell.angle_alpha   90.00
_cell.angle_beta   90.00
_cell.angle_gamma   90.00
#
_symmetry.space_group_name_H-M   'P 1'
#
loop_
_entity.id
_entity.type
_entity.pdbx_description
1 polymer ?
#
loop_
_entity_poly.entity_id
_entity_poly.type
_entity_poly.pdbx_seq_one_letter_code
_entity_poly.pdbx_strand_id
1 'polypeptide(L)'
;MKYKWLERVGLLCLIVTLLTLAITLTINARWLYQFDIGHLDLLDYTTLSAKELMHNFDQLMRYLNLPWVETLKMTDFPVSSSGALHFYEVKKLFLLNYGILLVTIVPSFFYLRHLNKQQRLWTLIQPFRIAVVVPIVIAFLMAVNFDRFFIMFHGVFFNNDAWIFNPATDPIINVLPETFFLHCFILFFVLLEIFYLLPIYFGKRALKKER
;
A
#
# COMPACT_ATOMS: atom_id res chain seq x y z
N MET A 1 19.69 29.96 5.55
CA MET A 1 18.35 29.59 5.00
C MET A 1 18.38 28.33 4.13
N LYS A 2 19.34 28.15 3.20
CA LYS A 2 19.45 26.96 2.32
C LYS A 2 19.48 25.61 3.06
N TYR A 3 20.25 25.49 4.14
CA TYR A 3 20.36 24.24 4.93
C TYR A 3 19.03 23.79 5.58
N LYS A 4 18.21 24.74 6.05
CA LYS A 4 16.90 24.43 6.66
C LYS A 4 15.90 23.87 5.65
N TRP A 5 15.98 24.31 4.39
CA TRP A 5 15.09 23.82 3.32
C TRP A 5 15.46 22.39 2.91
N LEU A 6 16.75 22.09 2.76
CA LEU A 6 17.23 20.74 2.46
C LEU A 6 16.84 19.73 3.55
N GLU A 7 16.89 20.12 4.83
CA GLU A 7 16.43 19.24 5.92
C GLU A 7 14.92 18.98 5.86
N ARG A 8 14.10 19.99 5.53
CA ARG A 8 12.65 19.80 5.37
C ARG A 8 12.30 18.89 4.19
N VAL A 9 13.00 19.07 3.06
CA VAL A 9 12.85 18.19 1.90
C VAL A 9 13.26 16.76 2.25
N GLY A 10 14.40 16.57 2.91
CA GLY A 10 14.85 15.24 3.36
C GLY A 10 13.86 14.56 4.31
N LEU A 11 13.28 15.31 5.25
CA LEU A 11 12.23 14.82 6.15
C LEU A 11 10.96 14.41 5.38
N LEU A 12 10.49 15.25 4.47
CA LEU A 12 9.32 14.95 3.64
C LEU A 12 9.56 13.71 2.79
N CYS A 13 10.73 13.61 2.12
CA CYS A 13 11.13 12.43 1.38
C CYS A 13 11.09 11.20 2.28
N LEU A 14 11.61 11.27 3.52
CA LEU A 14 11.61 10.13 4.44
C LEU A 14 10.20 9.67 4.80
N ILE A 15 9.31 10.60 5.14
CA ILE A 15 7.90 10.30 5.45
C ILE A 15 7.22 9.61 4.27
N VAL A 16 7.43 10.13 3.06
CA VAL A 16 6.86 9.59 1.82
C VAL A 16 7.48 8.25 1.43
N THR A 17 8.80 8.06 1.60
CA THR A 17 9.49 6.79 1.37
C THR A 17 8.91 5.70 2.26
N LEU A 18 8.73 5.97 3.55
CA LEU A 18 8.17 4.99 4.48
C LEU A 18 6.70 4.67 4.18
N LEU A 19 5.91 5.67 3.77
CA LEU A 19 4.54 5.48 3.30
C LEU A 19 4.48 4.58 2.06
N THR A 20 5.21 4.94 1.01
CA THR A 20 5.23 4.19 -0.25
C THR A 20 5.86 2.82 -0.12
N LEU A 21 6.80 2.64 0.82
CA LEU A 21 7.33 1.33 1.18
C LEU A 21 6.25 0.45 1.83
N ALA A 22 5.46 0.98 2.76
CA ALA A 22 4.34 0.23 3.37
C ALA A 22 3.31 -0.19 2.32
N ILE A 23 2.94 0.71 1.39
CA ILE A 23 2.06 0.38 0.26
C ILE A 23 2.69 -0.73 -0.60
N THR A 24 3.96 -0.57 -0.99
CA THR A 24 4.69 -1.54 -1.83
C THR A 24 4.71 -2.93 -1.23
N LEU A 25 4.99 -3.04 0.08
CA LEU A 25 5.00 -4.33 0.77
C LEU A 25 3.60 -4.94 0.87
N THR A 26 2.57 -4.11 1.08
CA THR A 26 1.17 -4.55 1.18
C THR A 26 0.67 -5.08 -0.17
N ILE A 27 0.81 -4.31 -1.25
CA ILE A 27 0.30 -4.73 -2.57
C ILE A 27 1.02 -5.96 -3.11
N ASN A 28 2.25 -6.23 -2.67
CA ASN A 28 3.00 -7.44 -3.04
C ASN A 28 2.90 -8.56 -1.99
N ALA A 29 2.02 -8.43 -1.00
CA ALA A 29 1.79 -9.45 0.02
C ALA A 29 0.98 -10.64 -0.53
N ARG A 30 1.53 -11.35 -1.54
CA ARG A 30 0.91 -12.55 -2.12
C ARG A 30 0.53 -13.60 -1.08
N TRP A 31 1.33 -13.71 -0.01
CA TRP A 31 1.07 -14.60 1.12
C TRP A 31 -0.26 -14.28 1.83
N LEU A 32 -0.69 -13.01 1.84
CA LEU A 32 -1.93 -12.60 2.45
C LEU A 32 -3.12 -13.14 1.66
N TYR A 33 -3.08 -13.01 0.33
CA TYR A 33 -4.11 -13.62 -0.53
C TYR A 33 -4.12 -15.15 -0.39
N GLN A 34 -2.94 -15.78 -0.33
CA GLN A 34 -2.84 -17.22 -0.11
C GLN A 34 -3.46 -17.67 1.22
N PHE A 35 -3.27 -16.88 2.29
CA PHE A 35 -3.92 -17.10 3.57
C PHE A 35 -5.44 -16.93 3.45
N ASP A 36 -5.89 -15.86 2.79
CA ASP A 36 -7.31 -15.53 2.64
C ASP A 36 -8.09 -16.52 1.78
N ILE A 37 -7.45 -17.26 0.87
CA ILE A 37 -8.11 -18.38 0.15
C ILE A 37 -8.75 -19.37 1.13
N GLY A 38 -8.03 -19.71 2.20
CA GLY A 38 -8.54 -20.62 3.23
C GLY A 38 -9.32 -19.89 4.33
N HIS A 39 -8.88 -18.69 4.72
CA HIS A 39 -9.52 -17.98 5.84
C HIS A 39 -10.89 -17.40 5.50
N LEU A 40 -11.14 -17.07 4.23
CA LEU A 40 -12.39 -16.52 3.73
C LEU A 40 -13.21 -17.54 2.91
N ASP A 41 -12.81 -18.82 2.92
CA ASP A 41 -13.45 -19.90 2.17
C ASP A 41 -13.67 -19.55 0.68
N LEU A 42 -12.68 -18.91 0.03
CA LEU A 42 -12.83 -18.37 -1.33
C LEU A 42 -13.13 -19.45 -2.38
N LEU A 43 -12.77 -20.70 -2.10
CA LEU A 43 -13.03 -21.83 -2.98
C LEU A 43 -14.52 -22.21 -3.05
N ASP A 44 -15.35 -21.76 -2.10
CA ASP A 44 -16.80 -22.01 -2.14
C ASP A 44 -17.52 -21.15 -3.19
N TYR A 45 -16.83 -20.11 -3.69
CA TYR A 45 -17.37 -19.14 -4.66
C TYR A 45 -16.84 -19.34 -6.09
N THR A 46 -16.11 -20.43 -6.33
CA THR A 46 -15.53 -20.75 -7.63
C THR A 46 -15.41 -22.26 -7.83
N THR A 47 -15.32 -22.72 -9.08
CA THR A 47 -15.04 -24.13 -9.40
C THR A 47 -13.54 -24.42 -9.46
N LEU A 48 -12.69 -23.41 -9.27
CA LEU A 48 -11.24 -23.51 -9.39
C LEU A 48 -10.61 -24.12 -8.14
N SER A 49 -9.53 -24.88 -8.34
CA SER A 49 -8.64 -25.27 -7.26
C SER A 49 -7.87 -24.05 -6.70
N ALA A 50 -7.36 -24.16 -5.47
CA ALA A 50 -6.50 -23.12 -4.88
C ALA A 50 -5.29 -22.78 -5.76
N LYS A 51 -4.75 -23.76 -6.51
CA LYS A 51 -3.62 -23.56 -7.41
C LYS A 51 -4.01 -22.73 -8.64
N GLU A 52 -5.16 -23.02 -9.24
CA GLU A 52 -5.70 -22.26 -10.38
C GLU A 52 -6.08 -20.84 -9.95
N LEU A 53 -6.72 -20.69 -8.79
CA LEU A 53 -7.03 -19.37 -8.24
C LEU A 53 -5.76 -18.53 -8.02
N MET A 54 -4.74 -19.13 -7.41
CA MET A 54 -3.45 -18.47 -7.22
C MET A 54 -2.75 -18.14 -8.54
N HIS A 55 -2.89 -18.99 -9.56
CA HIS A 55 -2.35 -18.72 -10.90
C HIS A 55 -2.99 -17.47 -11.53
N ASN A 56 -4.31 -17.31 -11.41
CA ASN A 56 -5.01 -16.12 -11.89
C ASN A 56 -4.63 -14.86 -11.09
N PHE A 57 -4.50 -14.99 -9.77
CA PHE A 57 -4.00 -13.91 -8.93
C PHE A 57 -2.59 -13.48 -9.36
N ASP A 58 -1.69 -14.43 -9.65
CA ASP A 58 -0.34 -14.14 -10.14
C ASP A 58 -0.36 -13.44 -11.52
N GLN A 59 -1.31 -13.77 -12.40
CA GLN A 59 -1.51 -13.08 -13.69
C GLN A 59 -1.98 -11.63 -13.48
N LEU A 60 -2.95 -11.41 -12.59
CA LEU A 60 -3.40 -10.08 -12.21
C LEU A 60 -2.27 -9.25 -11.62
N MET A 61 -1.54 -9.81 -10.64
CA MET A 61 -0.41 -9.13 -10.00
C MET A 61 0.72 -8.84 -11.00
N ARG A 62 0.98 -9.73 -11.96
CA ARG A 62 1.93 -9.47 -13.05
C ARG A 62 1.50 -8.27 -13.90
N TYR A 63 0.22 -8.18 -14.27
CA TYR A 63 -0.32 -7.05 -15.02
C TYR A 63 -0.17 -5.73 -14.24
N LEU A 64 -0.56 -5.71 -12.96
CA LEU A 64 -0.52 -4.52 -12.11
C LEU A 64 0.90 -4.03 -11.83
N ASN A 65 1.87 -4.95 -11.70
CA ASN A 65 3.25 -4.61 -11.35
C ASN A 65 4.13 -4.23 -12.54
N LEU A 66 3.88 -4.80 -13.72
CA LEU A 66 4.80 -4.68 -14.85
C LEU A 66 4.28 -3.69 -15.89
N PRO A 67 4.99 -2.58 -16.16
CA PRO A 67 4.51 -1.56 -17.10
C PRO A 67 4.34 -2.11 -18.52
N TRP A 68 5.22 -3.03 -18.95
CA TRP A 68 5.21 -3.65 -20.28
C TRP A 68 4.14 -4.73 -20.50
N VAL A 69 3.35 -5.10 -19.49
CA VAL A 69 2.20 -6.01 -19.66
C VAL A 69 0.96 -5.16 -19.90
N GLU A 70 0.67 -4.85 -21.17
CA GLU A 70 -0.32 -3.83 -21.54
C GLU A 70 -1.78 -4.28 -21.39
N THR A 71 -2.05 -5.57 -21.54
CA THR A 71 -3.40 -6.14 -21.49
C THR A 71 -3.54 -7.11 -20.33
N LEU A 72 -4.57 -6.93 -19.51
CA LEU A 72 -4.94 -7.89 -18.48
C LEU A 72 -5.57 -9.11 -19.15
N LYS A 73 -4.97 -10.29 -18.93
CA LYS A 73 -5.53 -11.57 -19.33
C LYS A 73 -5.32 -12.56 -18.20
N MET A 74 -6.42 -13.06 -17.67
CA MET A 74 -6.47 -14.13 -16.70
C MET A 74 -6.96 -15.42 -17.40
N THR A 75 -6.46 -16.57 -16.96
CA THR A 75 -6.77 -17.86 -17.61
C THR A 75 -8.24 -18.23 -17.41
N ASP A 76 -8.76 -18.04 -16.19
CA ASP A 76 -10.05 -18.59 -15.77
C ASP A 76 -11.09 -17.50 -15.46
N PHE A 77 -10.67 -16.24 -15.32
CA PHE A 77 -11.58 -15.12 -15.09
C PHE A 77 -11.71 -14.24 -16.35
N PRO A 78 -12.90 -14.18 -16.98
CA PRO A 78 -13.16 -13.17 -17.99
C PRO A 78 -13.11 -11.77 -17.37
N VAL A 79 -12.75 -10.79 -18.20
CA VAL A 79 -12.63 -9.39 -17.81
C VAL A 79 -13.43 -8.56 -18.80
N SER A 80 -14.44 -7.85 -18.32
CA SER A 80 -15.22 -6.92 -19.14
C SER A 80 -14.41 -5.68 -19.50
N SER A 81 -14.91 -4.87 -20.44
CA SER A 81 -14.28 -3.58 -20.74
C SER A 81 -14.27 -2.63 -19.54
N SER A 82 -15.29 -2.72 -18.69
CA SER A 82 -15.39 -1.96 -17.44
C SER A 82 -14.38 -2.44 -16.41
N GLY A 83 -14.33 -3.75 -16.13
CA GLY A 83 -13.32 -4.33 -15.22
C GLY A 83 -11.88 -4.06 -15.68
N ALA A 84 -11.63 -4.14 -17.00
CA ALA A 84 -10.33 -3.82 -17.58
C ALA A 84 -9.95 -2.35 -17.38
N LEU A 85 -10.90 -1.41 -17.52
CA LEU A 85 -10.67 0.00 -17.23
C LEU A 85 -10.27 0.21 -15.76
N HIS A 86 -11.00 -0.40 -14.83
CA HIS A 86 -10.68 -0.27 -13.40
C HIS A 86 -9.27 -0.80 -13.08
N PHE A 87 -8.93 -2.02 -13.53
CA PHE A 87 -7.60 -2.57 -13.27
C PHE A 87 -6.48 -1.77 -13.95
N TYR A 88 -6.74 -1.16 -15.10
CA TYR A 88 -5.80 -0.21 -15.72
C TYR A 88 -5.57 1.02 -14.84
N GLU A 89 -6.62 1.57 -14.23
CA GLU A 89 -6.49 2.69 -13.30
C GLU A 89 -5.72 2.30 -12.03
N VAL A 90 -5.99 1.13 -11.46
CA VAL A 90 -5.22 0.55 -10.34
C VAL A 90 -3.75 0.35 -10.71
N LYS A 91 -3.46 -0.14 -11.93
CA LYS A 91 -2.09 -0.29 -12.44
C LYS A 91 -1.35 1.05 -12.44
N LYS A 92 -1.99 2.15 -12.88
CA LYS A 92 -1.37 3.49 -12.83
C LYS A 92 -1.01 3.89 -11.40
N LEU A 93 -1.85 3.58 -10.41
CA LEU A 93 -1.57 3.86 -8.99
C LEU A 93 -0.39 3.02 -8.46
N PHE A 94 -0.29 1.74 -8.84
CA PHE A 94 0.86 0.89 -8.50
C PHE A 94 2.17 1.49 -9.02
N LEU A 95 2.20 1.82 -10.32
CA LEU A 95 3.39 2.39 -10.96
C LEU A 95 3.73 3.78 -10.42
N LEU A 96 2.73 4.60 -10.10
CA LEU A 96 2.93 5.89 -9.43
C LEU A 96 3.59 5.71 -8.06
N ASN A 97 3.08 4.77 -7.25
CA ASN A 97 3.66 4.45 -5.94
C ASN A 97 5.14 4.02 -6.07
N TYR A 98 5.47 3.17 -7.05
CA TYR A 98 6.86 2.78 -7.32
C TYR A 98 7.74 3.94 -7.77
N GLY A 99 7.23 4.80 -8.66
CA GLY A 99 7.94 6.01 -9.08
C GLY A 99 8.25 6.92 -7.88
N ILE A 100 7.29 7.16 -7.00
CA ILE A 100 7.47 7.98 -5.79
C ILE A 100 8.48 7.32 -4.84
N LEU A 101 8.39 6.01 -4.62
CA LEU A 101 9.35 5.28 -3.78
C LEU A 101 10.77 5.44 -4.32
N LEU A 102 10.98 5.21 -5.62
CA LEU A 102 12.29 5.33 -6.27
C LEU A 102 12.87 6.74 -6.17
N VAL A 103 12.04 7.77 -6.39
CA VAL A 103 12.48 9.18 -6.33
C VAL A 103 12.80 9.62 -4.90
N THR A 104 12.08 9.09 -3.90
CA THR A 104 12.24 9.54 -2.52
C THR A 104 13.29 8.76 -1.73
N ILE A 105 13.54 7.48 -2.06
CA ILE A 105 14.43 6.62 -1.25
C ILE A 105 15.87 7.13 -1.19
N VAL A 106 16.41 7.67 -2.29
CA VAL A 106 17.79 8.17 -2.36
C VAL A 106 17.98 9.42 -1.50
N PRO A 107 17.17 10.49 -1.63
CA PRO A 107 17.19 11.62 -0.69
C PRO A 107 17.01 11.20 0.77
N SER A 108 16.09 10.28 1.06
CA SER A 108 15.83 9.76 2.41
C SER A 108 17.06 9.10 3.02
N PHE A 109 17.78 8.29 2.23
CA PHE A 109 19.03 7.66 2.65
C PHE A 109 20.11 8.69 3.00
N PHE A 110 20.34 9.68 2.13
CA PHE A 110 21.32 10.72 2.39
C PHE A 110 20.95 11.61 3.58
N TYR A 111 19.66 11.90 3.76
CA TYR A 111 19.15 12.65 4.90
C TYR A 111 19.41 11.91 6.22
N LEU A 112 19.04 10.63 6.31
CA LEU A 112 19.31 9.80 7.49
C LEU A 112 20.81 9.67 7.78
N ARG A 113 21.63 9.45 6.75
CA ARG A 113 23.10 9.40 6.88
C ARG A 113 23.66 10.71 7.39
N HIS A 114 23.16 11.84 6.91
CA HIS A 114 23.56 13.16 7.37
C HIS A 114 23.21 13.37 8.85
N LEU A 115 21.96 13.10 9.25
CA LEU A 115 21.55 13.22 10.66
C LEU A 115 22.37 12.32 11.58
N ASN A 116 22.62 11.07 11.18
CA ASN A 116 23.41 10.14 11.97
C ASN A 116 24.86 10.61 12.15
N LYS A 117 25.50 11.12 11.09
CA LYS A 117 26.87 11.67 11.18
C LYS A 117 26.96 12.87 12.12
N GLN A 118 25.91 13.68 12.17
CA GLN A 118 25.83 14.88 13.03
C GLN A 118 25.27 14.56 14.43
N GLN A 119 25.00 13.29 14.76
CA GLN A 119 24.31 12.86 16.00
C GLN A 119 22.91 13.51 16.21
N ARG A 120 22.26 13.95 15.12
CA ARG A 120 20.97 14.68 15.13
C ARG A 120 19.75 13.81 14.84
N LEU A 121 19.84 12.49 14.99
CA LEU A 121 18.69 11.58 14.77
C LEU A 121 17.50 11.89 15.70
N TRP A 122 17.76 12.48 16.86
CA TRP A 122 16.70 12.90 17.81
C TRP A 122 15.73 13.92 17.22
N THR A 123 16.12 14.65 16.17
CA THR A 123 15.24 15.63 15.50
C THR A 123 14.07 14.97 14.78
N LEU A 124 14.14 13.66 14.49
CA LEU A 124 13.06 12.89 13.89
C LEU A 124 11.92 12.58 14.87
N ILE A 125 12.15 12.67 16.19
CA ILE A 125 11.14 12.28 17.20
C ILE A 125 9.85 13.07 17.04
N GLN A 126 9.93 14.40 16.98
CA GLN A 126 8.73 15.23 16.99
C GLN A 126 7.93 15.16 15.68
N PRO A 127 8.55 15.25 14.48
CA PRO A 127 7.82 15.06 13.23
C PRO A 127 7.14 13.70 13.14
N PHE A 128 7.84 12.62 13.53
CA PHE A 128 7.25 11.29 13.46
C PHE A 128 6.17 11.08 14.50
N ARG A 129 6.26 11.66 15.72
CA ARG A 129 5.15 11.65 16.68
C ARG A 129 3.85 12.22 16.11
N ILE A 130 3.95 13.29 15.31
CA ILE A 130 2.79 13.87 14.63
C ILE A 130 2.35 12.96 13.48
N ALA A 131 3.30 12.44 12.70
CA ALA A 131 3.02 11.58 11.57
C ALA A 131 2.29 10.29 11.95
N VAL A 132 2.51 9.73 13.16
CA VAL A 132 1.78 8.53 13.61
C VAL A 132 0.29 8.78 13.90
N VAL A 133 -0.11 10.00 14.23
CA VAL A 133 -1.51 10.28 14.61
C VAL A 133 -2.45 10.13 13.42
N VAL A 134 -2.03 10.57 12.24
CA VAL A 134 -2.84 10.56 11.02
C VAL A 134 -3.30 9.15 10.62
N PRO A 135 -2.42 8.16 10.42
CA PRO A 135 -2.82 6.79 10.10
C PRO A 135 -3.69 6.15 11.17
N ILE A 136 -3.45 6.39 12.46
CA ILE A 136 -4.32 5.88 13.55
C ILE A 136 -5.77 6.40 13.40
N VAL A 137 -5.94 7.70 13.12
CA VAL A 137 -7.27 8.28 12.93
C VAL A 137 -7.97 7.68 11.70
N ILE A 138 -7.24 7.52 10.60
CA ILE A 138 -7.81 6.94 9.37
C ILE A 138 -8.16 5.46 9.59
N ALA A 139 -7.29 4.69 10.24
CA ALA A 139 -7.54 3.29 10.59
C ALA A 139 -8.75 3.15 11.53
N PHE A 140 -8.95 4.07 12.46
CA PHE A 140 -10.14 4.11 13.30
C PHE A 140 -11.43 4.35 12.48
N LEU A 141 -11.42 5.32 11.56
CA LEU A 141 -12.57 5.58 10.68
C LEU A 141 -12.91 4.35 9.81
N MET A 142 -11.88 3.68 9.29
CA MET A 142 -12.01 2.43 8.56
C MET A 142 -12.64 1.33 9.44
N ALA A 143 -12.18 1.17 10.68
CA ALA A 143 -12.66 0.14 11.60
C ALA A 143 -14.12 0.34 12.04
N VAL A 144 -14.62 1.58 12.05
CA VAL A 144 -16.01 1.89 12.41
C VAL A 144 -16.98 1.46 11.30
N ASN A 145 -16.63 1.66 10.03
CA ASN A 145 -17.47 1.26 8.89
C ASN A 145 -16.59 1.07 7.65
N PHE A 146 -16.20 -0.19 7.41
CA PHE A 146 -15.30 -0.52 6.31
C PHE A 146 -15.95 -0.29 4.94
N ASP A 147 -17.22 -0.69 4.76
CA ASP A 147 -17.92 -0.57 3.48
C ASP A 147 -17.98 0.88 3.00
N ARG A 148 -18.35 1.80 3.90
CA ARG A 148 -18.37 3.23 3.60
C ARG A 148 -16.97 3.78 3.36
N PHE A 149 -15.98 3.32 4.14
CA PHE A 149 -14.58 3.68 3.91
C PHE A 149 -14.12 3.22 2.52
N PHE A 150 -14.45 1.99 2.11
CA PHE A 150 -14.09 1.41 0.83
C PHE A 150 -14.70 2.18 -0.34
N ILE A 151 -15.99 2.55 -0.25
CA ILE A 151 -16.66 3.40 -1.24
C ILE A 151 -16.01 4.79 -1.32
N MET A 152 -15.74 5.43 -0.17
CA MET A 152 -15.09 6.75 -0.15
C MET A 152 -13.67 6.69 -0.72
N PHE A 153 -12.92 5.64 -0.41
CA PHE A 153 -11.60 5.40 -0.99
C PHE A 153 -11.68 5.33 -2.51
N HIS A 154 -12.63 4.57 -3.06
CA HIS A 154 -12.82 4.51 -4.52
C HIS A 154 -13.20 5.87 -5.10
N GLY A 155 -14.09 6.63 -4.45
CA GLY A 155 -14.46 7.97 -4.89
C GLY A 155 -13.33 9.01 -4.86
N VAL A 156 -12.25 8.77 -4.09
CA VAL A 156 -11.05 9.64 -4.10
C VAL A 156 -10.18 9.37 -5.34
N PHE A 157 -10.10 8.11 -5.79
CA PHE A 157 -9.17 7.70 -6.85
C PHE A 157 -9.82 7.52 -8.22
N PHE A 158 -11.13 7.24 -8.27
CA PHE A 158 -11.88 6.94 -9.48
C PHE A 158 -13.08 7.87 -9.60
N ASN A 159 -13.30 8.39 -10.80
CA ASN A 159 -14.38 9.33 -11.11
C ASN A 159 -15.48 8.72 -12.01
N ASN A 160 -15.55 7.39 -12.01
CA ASN A 160 -16.44 6.59 -12.84
C ASN A 160 -16.85 5.32 -12.05
N ASP A 161 -17.81 4.56 -12.56
CA ASP A 161 -18.36 3.38 -11.87
C ASP A 161 -17.68 2.06 -12.24
N ALA A 162 -16.54 2.08 -12.95
CA ALA A 162 -15.88 0.86 -13.43
C ALA A 162 -15.36 -0.05 -12.31
N TRP A 163 -15.21 0.47 -11.09
CA TRP A 163 -14.87 -0.29 -9.88
C TRP A 163 -16.06 -1.08 -9.31
N ILE A 164 -17.28 -0.84 -9.78
CA ILE A 164 -18.48 -1.60 -9.39
C ILE A 164 -18.62 -2.80 -10.33
N PHE A 165 -18.09 -3.94 -9.93
CA PHE A 165 -18.05 -5.14 -10.78
C PHE A 165 -19.40 -5.86 -10.81
N ASN A 166 -19.76 -6.39 -11.98
CA ASN A 166 -20.86 -7.33 -12.13
C ASN A 166 -20.31 -8.77 -12.07
N PRO A 167 -20.69 -9.60 -11.09
CA PRO A 167 -20.20 -10.97 -10.97
C PRO A 167 -20.42 -11.85 -12.20
N ALA A 168 -21.39 -11.53 -13.07
CA ALA A 168 -21.66 -12.27 -14.29
C ALA A 168 -20.63 -11.98 -15.40
N THR A 169 -20.07 -10.77 -15.45
CA THR A 169 -19.09 -10.36 -16.47
C THR A 169 -17.66 -10.30 -15.94
N ASP A 170 -17.52 -10.08 -14.64
CA ASP A 170 -16.26 -9.92 -13.91
C ASP A 170 -16.28 -10.79 -12.63
N PRO A 171 -16.35 -12.13 -12.76
CA PRO A 171 -16.48 -13.06 -11.63
C PRO A 171 -15.29 -13.04 -10.66
N ILE A 172 -14.19 -12.37 -11.02
CA ILE A 172 -13.04 -12.14 -10.14
C ILE A 172 -13.45 -11.45 -8.83
N ILE A 173 -14.53 -10.66 -8.81
CA ILE A 173 -15.02 -10.00 -7.58
C ILE A 173 -15.43 -11.01 -6.50
N ASN A 174 -15.88 -12.20 -6.89
CA ASN A 174 -16.29 -13.24 -5.95
C ASN A 174 -15.09 -13.81 -5.16
N VAL A 175 -13.89 -13.70 -5.72
CA VAL A 175 -12.63 -14.20 -5.11
C VAL A 175 -11.65 -13.07 -4.76
N LEU A 176 -12.08 -11.82 -4.91
CA LEU A 176 -11.43 -10.61 -4.39
C LEU A 176 -12.47 -9.81 -3.58
N PRO A 177 -13.05 -10.39 -2.51
CA PRO A 177 -14.09 -9.72 -1.74
C PRO A 177 -13.53 -8.49 -1.03
N GLU A 178 -14.42 -7.58 -0.62
CA GLU A 178 -14.04 -6.40 0.17
C GLU A 178 -13.27 -6.75 1.45
N THR A 179 -13.55 -7.91 2.07
CA THR A 179 -12.87 -8.40 3.27
C THR A 179 -11.38 -8.72 3.02
N PHE A 180 -11.00 -9.17 1.82
CA PHE A 180 -9.59 -9.28 1.44
C PHE A 180 -8.92 -7.90 1.43
N PHE A 181 -9.60 -6.89 0.91
CA PHE A 181 -9.09 -5.52 0.93
C PHE A 181 -9.02 -4.93 2.35
N LEU A 182 -9.95 -5.29 3.25
CA LEU A 182 -9.86 -4.95 4.66
C LEU A 182 -8.56 -5.49 5.27
N HIS A 183 -8.22 -6.78 5.04
CA HIS A 183 -6.97 -7.35 5.49
C HIS A 183 -5.74 -6.63 4.91
N CYS A 184 -5.81 -6.22 3.63
CA CYS A 184 -4.77 -5.42 3.00
C CYS A 184 -4.60 -4.06 3.69
N PHE A 185 -5.70 -3.34 3.98
CA PHE A 185 -5.62 -2.08 4.72
C PHE A 185 -5.08 -2.27 6.14
N ILE A 186 -5.48 -3.33 6.85
CA ILE A 186 -4.94 -3.65 8.18
C ILE A 186 -3.42 -3.86 8.09
N LEU A 187 -2.95 -4.67 7.14
CA LEU A 187 -1.51 -4.88 6.93
C LEU A 187 -0.79 -3.57 6.61
N PHE A 188 -1.34 -2.75 5.72
CA PHE A 188 -0.80 -1.44 5.37
C PHE A 188 -0.65 -0.54 6.59
N PHE A 189 -1.70 -0.37 7.40
CA PHE A 189 -1.64 0.48 8.59
C PHE A 189 -0.65 -0.07 9.61
N VAL A 190 -0.62 -1.38 9.86
CA VAL A 190 0.36 -1.99 10.78
C VAL A 190 1.80 -1.74 10.32
N LEU A 191 2.09 -1.94 9.03
CA LEU A 191 3.43 -1.67 8.47
C LEU A 191 3.79 -0.19 8.58
N LEU A 192 2.85 0.71 8.25
CA LEU A 192 3.07 2.15 8.31
C LEU A 192 3.35 2.62 9.74
N GLU A 193 2.58 2.14 10.71
CA GLU A 193 2.77 2.40 12.14
C GLU A 193 4.16 1.96 12.60
N ILE A 194 4.56 0.72 12.29
CA ILE A 194 5.89 0.19 12.59
C ILE A 194 6.97 1.11 11.98
N PHE A 195 6.83 1.47 10.71
CA PHE A 195 7.79 2.32 10.01
C PHE A 195 7.89 3.73 10.58
N TYR A 196 6.78 4.32 11.03
CA TYR A 196 6.79 5.64 11.64
C TYR A 196 7.27 5.63 13.10
N LEU A 197 7.14 4.51 13.81
CA LEU A 197 7.69 4.33 15.14
C LEU A 197 9.22 4.13 15.15
N LEU A 198 9.80 3.58 14.08
CA LEU A 198 11.26 3.34 13.98
C LEU A 198 12.10 4.62 14.13
N PRO A 199 11.85 5.73 13.38
CA PRO A 199 12.56 6.99 13.59
C PRO A 199 12.47 7.54 15.02
N ILE A 200 11.32 7.36 15.69
CA ILE A 200 11.14 7.77 17.10
C ILE A 200 12.03 6.93 18.00
N TYR A 201 12.03 5.61 17.81
CA TYR A 201 12.84 4.68 18.58
C TYR A 201 14.34 4.99 18.45
N PHE A 202 14.84 5.11 17.21
CA PHE A 202 16.25 5.43 16.96
C PHE A 202 16.63 6.82 17.44
N GLY A 203 15.75 7.82 17.27
CA GLY A 203 15.95 9.17 17.80
C GLY A 203 16.09 9.19 19.33
N LYS A 204 15.25 8.44 20.05
CA LYS A 204 15.36 8.29 21.52
C LYS A 204 16.65 7.58 21.94
N ARG A 205 17.11 6.57 21.19
CA ARG A 205 18.39 5.89 21.49
C ARG A 205 19.59 6.79 21.26
N ALA A 206 19.55 7.68 20.26
CA ALA A 206 20.62 8.66 20.03
C ALA A 206 20.80 9.60 21.23
N LEU A 207 19.70 10.14 21.78
CA LEU A 207 19.76 11.00 22.98
C LEU A 207 20.35 10.31 24.21
N LYS A 208 20.14 9.00 24.35
CA LYS A 208 20.68 8.23 25.49
C LYS A 208 22.18 7.96 25.38
N LYS A 209 22.79 8.08 24.19
CA LYS A 209 24.23 7.89 24.00
C LYS A 209 25.05 9.15 24.22
N GLU A 210 24.40 10.32 24.18
CA GLU A 210 25.03 11.63 24.42
C GLU A 210 24.99 12.05 25.90
N ARG A 211 24.26 11.30 26.74
CA ARG A 211 24.25 11.44 28.20
C ARG A 211 25.13 10.39 28.84
#